data_AF-A0A3A4V0N8-F1
#
_entry.id   AF-A0A3A4V0N8-F1
#
_cell.length_a   1.000
_cell.length_b   1.000
_cell.length_c   1.000
_cell.angle_alpha   90.00
_cell.angle_beta   90.00
_cell.angle_gamma   90.00
#
_symmetry.space_group_name_H-M   'P 1'
#
loop_
_entity.id
_entity.type
_entity.pdbx_description
1 polymer ?
#
loop_
_entity_poly.entity_id
_entity_poly.type
_entity_poly.pdbx_seq_one_letter_code
_entity_poly.pdbx_strand_id
1 'polypeptide(L)'
;MAYLIILAGILILSPLIITLASSQNKKVKSKLRIIFLSLLFLQIFSGFFNWEAFLKGTRTGFELALNYPSSFLGIFFIVSLIQVILLAFAKRSADVLAVILNFTNTILLFTGMIRVSNMTEIQAFSFASLVTIFSVLIGNVAGLMFINKDKNLMAKYPWSQNYVSNAKKTKR
;
A
#
# COMPACT_ATOMS: atom_id res chain seq x y z
N MET A 1 -0.48 0.69 -24.81
CA MET A 1 -0.06 -0.68 -24.42
C MET A 1 0.33 -0.75 -22.94
N ALA A 2 1.33 0.00 -22.45
CA ALA A 2 1.78 -0.08 -21.04
C ALA A 2 0.73 0.31 -19.99
N TYR A 3 -0.08 1.34 -20.24
CA TYR A 3 -1.18 1.76 -19.34
C TYR A 3 -2.27 0.68 -19.14
N LEU A 4 -2.49 -0.18 -20.15
CA LEU A 4 -3.46 -1.28 -20.07
C LEU A 4 -2.94 -2.43 -19.20
N ILE A 5 -1.63 -2.67 -19.17
CA ILE A 5 -0.99 -3.67 -18.32
C ILE A 5 -1.07 -3.24 -16.85
N ILE A 6 -0.89 -1.94 -16.58
CA ILE A 6 -1.05 -1.35 -15.25
C ILE A 6 -2.52 -1.45 -14.80
N LEU A 7 -3.47 -1.07 -15.66
CA LEU A 7 -4.91 -1.20 -15.40
C LEU A 7 -5.30 -2.67 -15.16
N ALA A 8 -4.78 -3.60 -15.95
CA ALA A 8 -5.00 -5.03 -15.78
C ALA A 8 -4.41 -5.55 -14.45
N GLY A 9 -3.21 -5.11 -14.07
CA GLY A 9 -2.61 -5.46 -12.78
C GLY A 9 -3.46 -4.99 -11.59
N ILE A 10 -4.01 -3.79 -11.66
CA ILE A 10 -4.91 -3.21 -10.64
C ILE A 10 -6.25 -3.96 -10.61
N LEU A 11 -6.82 -4.24 -11.78
CA LEU A 11 -8.07 -4.99 -11.94
C LEU A 11 -7.93 -6.46 -11.53
N ILE A 12 -6.74 -7.04 -11.58
CA ILE A 12 -6.47 -8.40 -11.09
C ILE A 12 -6.23 -8.40 -9.58
N LEU A 13 -5.55 -7.38 -9.04
CA LEU A 13 -5.29 -7.29 -7.60
C LEU A 13 -6.55 -6.95 -6.80
N SER A 14 -7.47 -6.13 -7.32
CA SER A 14 -8.68 -5.73 -6.61
C SER A 14 -9.60 -6.92 -6.23
N PRO A 15 -9.92 -7.88 -7.13
CA PRO A 15 -10.63 -9.11 -6.79
C PRO A 15 -9.84 -10.05 -5.87
N LEU A 16 -8.51 -10.10 -6.01
CA LEU A 16 -7.64 -10.96 -5.20
C LEU A 16 -7.61 -10.50 -3.73
N ILE A 17 -7.61 -9.18 -3.53
CA ILE A 17 -7.71 -8.55 -2.22
C ILE A 17 -9.12 -8.75 -1.65
N ILE A 18 -10.19 -8.59 -2.45
CA ILE A 18 -11.57 -8.85 -2.01
C ILE A 18 -11.80 -10.33 -1.67
N THR A 19 -11.24 -11.28 -2.44
CA THR A 19 -11.37 -12.72 -2.16
C THR A 19 -10.57 -13.14 -0.93
N LEU A 20 -9.38 -12.58 -0.69
CA LEU A 20 -8.66 -12.77 0.58
C LEU A 20 -9.43 -12.21 1.78
N ALA A 21 -10.29 -11.20 1.60
CA ALA A 21 -11.13 -10.65 2.66
C ALA A 21 -12.19 -11.61 3.19
N SER A 22 -12.61 -12.60 2.37
CA SER A 22 -13.62 -13.59 2.73
C SER A 22 -13.14 -14.62 3.78
N SER A 23 -11.83 -14.73 4.02
CA SER A 23 -11.21 -15.76 4.85
C SER A 23 -10.38 -15.13 5.98
N GLN A 24 -10.96 -14.87 7.14
CA GLN A 24 -10.28 -14.22 8.28
C GLN A 24 -9.45 -15.19 9.16
N ASN A 25 -8.83 -16.22 8.56
CA ASN A 25 -8.01 -17.17 9.30
C ASN A 25 -6.64 -16.57 9.68
N LYS A 26 -6.02 -17.06 10.78
CA LYS A 26 -4.68 -16.61 11.24
C LYS A 26 -3.63 -16.67 10.12
N LYS A 27 -3.72 -17.68 9.25
CA LYS A 27 -2.89 -17.82 8.04
C LYS A 27 -3.08 -16.66 7.05
N VAL A 28 -4.31 -16.18 6.85
CA VAL A 28 -4.60 -15.06 5.94
C VAL A 28 -4.10 -13.73 6.50
N LYS A 29 -4.25 -13.49 7.81
CA LYS A 29 -3.67 -12.29 8.45
C LYS A 29 -2.15 -12.24 8.34
N SER A 30 -1.48 -13.39 8.50
CA SER A 30 -0.03 -13.51 8.28
C SER A 30 0.34 -13.22 6.81
N LYS A 31 -0.40 -13.76 5.84
CA LYS A 31 -0.20 -13.45 4.42
C LYS A 31 -0.40 -11.97 4.11
N LEU A 32 -1.45 -11.34 4.62
CA LEU A 32 -1.72 -9.91 4.43
C LEU A 32 -0.62 -9.03 5.03
N ARG A 33 -0.08 -9.39 6.19
CA ARG A 33 1.07 -8.69 6.79
C ARG A 33 2.31 -8.79 5.89
N ILE A 34 2.58 -9.97 5.34
CA ILE A 34 3.70 -10.17 4.40
C ILE A 34 3.49 -9.34 3.13
N ILE A 35 2.29 -9.38 2.53
CA ILE A 35 1.95 -8.54 1.37
C ILE A 35 2.17 -7.06 1.69
N PHE A 36 1.70 -6.60 2.86
CA PHE A 36 1.86 -5.22 3.25
C PHE A 36 3.33 -4.83 3.44
N LEU A 37 4.14 -5.70 4.07
CA LEU A 37 5.59 -5.53 4.15
C LEU A 37 6.25 -5.48 2.77
N SER A 38 5.91 -6.39 1.86
CA SER A 38 6.45 -6.40 0.50
C SER A 38 6.12 -5.11 -0.26
N LEU A 39 4.91 -4.57 -0.08
CA LEU A 39 4.52 -3.30 -0.67
C LEU A 39 5.32 -2.13 -0.10
N LEU A 40 5.59 -2.10 1.22
CA LEU A 40 6.44 -1.08 1.83
C LEU A 40 7.89 -1.16 1.32
N PHE A 41 8.44 -2.37 1.18
CA PHE A 41 9.75 -2.55 0.56
C PHE A 41 9.76 -2.09 -0.89
N LEU A 42 8.71 -2.38 -1.66
CA LEU A 42 8.58 -1.92 -3.04
C LEU A 42 8.53 -0.39 -3.12
N GLN A 43 7.84 0.29 -2.19
CA GLN A 43 7.83 1.75 -2.09
C GLN A 43 9.23 2.31 -1.87
N ILE A 44 9.97 1.78 -0.88
CA ILE A 44 11.32 2.25 -0.56
C ILE A 44 12.26 1.95 -1.74
N PHE A 45 12.22 0.72 -2.26
CA PHE A 45 13.09 0.28 -3.35
C PHE A 45 12.83 1.07 -4.64
N SER A 46 11.57 1.41 -4.92
CA SER A 46 11.22 2.26 -6.06
C SER A 46 11.90 3.63 -6.03
N GLY A 47 12.28 4.12 -4.84
CA GLY A 47 12.99 5.39 -4.66
C GLY A 47 14.39 5.43 -5.28
N PHE A 48 15.02 4.27 -5.53
CA PHE A 48 16.31 4.19 -6.23
C PHE A 48 16.21 4.35 -7.75
N PHE A 49 15.00 4.29 -8.30
CA PHE A 49 14.78 4.40 -9.73
C PHE A 49 14.34 5.81 -10.12
N ASN A 50 14.52 6.14 -11.40
CA ASN A 50 14.12 7.42 -11.98
C ASN A 50 12.62 7.65 -11.77
N TRP A 51 12.27 8.79 -11.18
CA TRP A 51 10.88 9.20 -10.95
C TRP A 51 10.39 10.26 -11.92
N GLU A 52 11.30 10.98 -12.58
CA GLU A 52 10.98 12.02 -13.55
C GLU A 52 10.66 11.43 -14.93
N ALA A 53 9.84 12.15 -15.69
CA ALA A 53 9.13 11.65 -16.87
C ALA A 53 10.00 11.02 -17.97
N PHE A 54 9.33 10.24 -18.82
CA PHE A 54 9.87 9.50 -19.97
C PHE A 54 10.68 10.29 -21.00
N LEU A 55 10.61 11.63 -20.99
CA LEU A 55 11.15 12.48 -22.07
C LEU A 55 12.30 13.40 -21.64
N LYS A 56 12.38 13.84 -20.37
CA LYS A 56 13.48 14.68 -19.82
C LYS A 56 13.46 14.60 -18.29
N GLY A 57 14.37 13.81 -17.73
CA GLY A 57 14.57 13.68 -16.30
C GLY A 57 15.32 12.39 -15.98
N THR A 58 16.34 12.48 -15.11
CA THR A 58 17.15 11.31 -14.69
C THR A 58 17.11 11.11 -13.19
N ARG A 59 16.41 11.98 -12.44
CA ARG A 59 16.52 11.99 -10.98
C ARG A 59 15.70 10.88 -10.36
N THR A 60 16.34 10.18 -9.43
CA THR A 60 15.69 9.12 -8.66
C THR A 60 14.70 9.70 -7.64
N GLY A 61 13.77 8.88 -7.14
CA GLY A 61 12.86 9.30 -6.07
C GLY A 61 13.60 9.83 -4.83
N PHE A 62 14.73 9.23 -4.46
CA PHE A 62 15.56 9.72 -3.35
C PHE A 62 16.27 11.02 -3.67
N GLU A 63 16.79 11.19 -4.89
CA GLU A 63 17.39 12.46 -5.30
C GLU A 63 16.36 13.58 -5.31
N LEU A 64 15.13 13.33 -5.76
CA LEU A 64 14.05 14.30 -5.66
C LEU A 64 13.72 14.64 -4.21
N ALA A 65 13.69 13.65 -3.32
CA ALA A 65 13.48 13.85 -1.89
C ALA A 65 14.57 14.70 -1.22
N LEU A 66 15.84 14.48 -1.60
CA LEU A 66 17.00 15.19 -1.05
C LEU A 66 17.13 16.60 -1.60
N ASN A 67 16.94 16.77 -2.92
CA ASN A 67 17.08 18.07 -3.59
C ASN A 67 15.89 19.00 -3.31
N TYR A 68 14.71 18.45 -2.99
CA TYR A 68 13.50 19.21 -2.72
C TYR A 68 12.89 18.82 -1.37
N PRO A 69 13.52 19.16 -0.24
CA PRO A 69 13.05 18.76 1.10
C PRO A 69 11.66 19.31 1.44
N SER A 70 11.29 20.47 0.89
CA SER A 70 9.97 21.09 1.04
C SER A 70 8.84 20.37 0.26
N SER A 71 9.18 19.36 -0.55
CA SER A 71 8.21 18.51 -1.24
C SER A 71 7.54 17.49 -0.32
N PHE A 72 8.12 17.15 0.83
CA PHE A 72 7.69 16.04 1.70
C PHE A 72 7.99 14.62 1.19
N LEU A 73 8.63 14.44 0.02
CA LEU A 73 9.02 13.10 -0.44
C LEU A 73 10.02 12.41 0.51
N GLY A 74 10.90 13.17 1.16
CA GLY A 74 11.79 12.62 2.20
C GLY A 74 11.00 12.08 3.40
N ILE A 75 9.96 12.80 3.82
CA ILE A 75 9.07 12.35 4.91
C ILE A 75 8.33 11.09 4.49
N PHE A 76 7.88 10.99 3.23
CA PHE A 76 7.26 9.78 2.69
C PHE A 76 8.15 8.54 2.87
N PHE A 77 9.43 8.61 2.46
CA PHE A 77 10.35 7.48 2.61
C PHE A 77 10.65 7.14 4.07
N ILE A 78 10.80 8.15 4.94
CA ILE A 78 11.03 7.96 6.37
C ILE A 78 9.82 7.26 7.01
N VAL A 79 8.60 7.69 6.70
CA VAL A 79 7.37 7.05 7.19
C VAL A 79 7.30 5.60 6.71
N SER A 80 7.61 5.31 5.44
CA SER A 80 7.67 3.94 4.92
C SER A 80 8.64 3.06 5.71
N LEU A 81 9.83 3.57 6.06
CA LEU A 81 10.81 2.87 6.89
C LEU A 81 10.29 2.62 8.31
N ILE A 82 9.67 3.62 8.93
CA ILE A 82 9.05 3.48 10.26
C ILE A 82 7.97 2.40 10.22
N GLN A 83 7.15 2.34 9.18
CA GLN A 83 6.13 1.29 9.03
C GLN A 83 6.74 -0.11 8.96
N VAL A 84 7.86 -0.30 8.23
CA VAL A 84 8.59 -1.58 8.21
C VAL A 84 9.06 -1.97 9.62
N ILE A 85 9.64 -1.02 10.36
CA ILE A 85 10.10 -1.23 11.74
C ILE A 85 8.92 -1.59 12.67
N LEU A 86 7.81 -0.85 12.59
CA LEU A 86 6.60 -1.13 13.37
C LEU A 86 6.07 -2.55 13.12
N LEU A 87 6.03 -2.94 11.84
CA LEU A 87 5.63 -4.28 11.43
C LEU A 87 6.66 -5.35 11.76
N ALA A 88 7.89 -5.04 12.20
CA ALA A 88 8.84 -6.03 12.71
C ALA A 88 8.49 -6.48 14.14
N PHE A 89 7.99 -5.56 14.98
CA PHE A 89 7.68 -5.82 16.39
C PHE A 89 6.50 -6.77 16.64
N ALA A 90 5.71 -7.09 15.61
CA ALA A 90 4.56 -8.01 15.69
C ALA A 90 3.52 -7.67 16.77
N LYS A 91 3.47 -6.41 17.22
CA LYS A 91 2.50 -5.93 18.21
C LYS A 91 1.27 -5.37 17.51
N ARG A 92 0.08 -5.70 18.03
CA ARG A 92 -1.19 -5.27 17.45
C ARG A 92 -1.34 -3.75 17.33
N SER A 93 -0.85 -2.99 18.31
CA SER A 93 -0.85 -1.52 18.28
C SER A 93 0.07 -0.98 17.18
N ALA A 94 1.25 -1.59 17.00
CA ALA A 94 2.18 -1.25 15.93
C ALA A 94 1.62 -1.58 14.55
N ASP A 95 0.92 -2.71 14.41
CA ASP A 95 0.22 -3.10 13.18
C ASP A 95 -0.85 -2.07 12.76
N VAL A 96 -1.68 -1.63 13.72
CA VAL A 96 -2.71 -0.60 13.48
C VAL A 96 -2.06 0.73 13.12
N LEU A 97 -1.03 1.13 13.85
CA LEU A 97 -0.29 2.36 13.58
C LEU A 97 0.36 2.34 12.19
N ALA A 98 0.97 1.23 11.79
CA ALA A 98 1.57 1.09 10.47
C ALA A 98 0.54 1.24 9.33
N VAL A 99 -0.69 0.76 9.53
CA VAL A 99 -1.77 0.95 8.56
C VAL A 99 -2.25 2.40 8.51
N ILE A 100 -2.46 3.04 9.67
CA ILE A 100 -2.83 4.47 9.73
C ILE A 100 -1.76 5.32 9.04
N LEU A 101 -0.49 5.05 9.32
CA LEU A 101 0.62 5.74 8.68
C LEU A 101 0.61 5.57 7.16
N ASN A 102 0.13 4.44 6.61
CA ASN A 102 0.06 4.25 5.16
C ASN A 102 -0.93 5.20 4.47
N PHE A 103 -2.04 5.52 5.15
CA PHE A 103 -2.98 6.52 4.68
C PHE A 103 -2.36 7.91 4.68
N THR A 104 -1.67 8.28 5.76
CA THR A 104 -0.88 9.51 5.82
C THR A 104 0.18 9.54 4.72
N ASN A 105 0.85 8.41 4.48
CA ASN A 105 1.89 8.28 3.48
C ASN A 105 1.36 8.45 2.05
N THR A 106 0.10 8.07 1.82
CA THR A 106 -0.60 8.33 0.56
C THR A 106 -0.70 9.84 0.30
N ILE A 107 -1.13 10.61 1.31
CA ILE A 107 -1.24 12.07 1.21
C ILE A 107 0.13 12.70 0.98
N LEU A 108 1.15 12.25 1.73
CA LEU A 108 2.53 12.73 1.57
C LEU A 108 3.07 12.48 0.16
N LEU A 109 2.85 11.27 -0.39
CA LEU A 109 3.30 10.94 -1.74
C LEU A 109 2.66 11.83 -2.79
N PHE A 110 1.32 11.92 -2.83
CA PHE A 110 0.64 12.73 -3.85
C PHE A 110 0.97 14.21 -3.71
N THR A 111 0.97 14.75 -2.48
CA THR A 111 1.36 16.14 -2.23
C THR A 111 2.80 16.39 -2.66
N GLY A 112 3.70 15.46 -2.39
CA GLY A 112 5.10 15.60 -2.77
C GLY A 112 5.37 15.49 -4.25
N MET A 113 4.69 14.59 -4.96
CA MET A 113 4.77 14.52 -6.41
C MET A 113 4.25 15.79 -7.08
N ILE A 114 3.14 16.36 -6.58
CA ILE A 114 2.59 17.64 -7.07
C ILE A 114 3.58 18.77 -6.81
N ARG A 115 4.13 18.87 -5.59
CA ARG A 115 5.09 19.92 -5.22
C ARG A 115 6.38 19.84 -6.04
N VAL A 116 6.96 18.64 -6.20
CA VAL A 116 8.13 18.46 -7.06
C VAL A 116 7.82 18.89 -8.48
N SER A 117 6.65 18.52 -9.01
CA SER A 117 6.27 18.90 -10.37
C SER A 117 6.15 20.41 -10.55
N ASN A 118 5.62 21.12 -9.54
CA ASN A 118 5.54 22.57 -9.55
C ASN A 118 6.90 23.26 -9.37
N MET A 119 7.82 22.66 -8.60
CA MET A 119 9.15 23.23 -8.34
C MET A 119 10.13 23.02 -9.50
N THR A 120 9.98 21.92 -10.25
CA THR A 120 10.91 21.52 -11.31
C THR A 120 10.39 21.80 -12.70
N GLU A 121 9.10 22.13 -12.84
CA GLU A 121 8.37 22.18 -14.11
C GLU A 121 8.41 20.84 -14.88
N ILE A 122 8.83 19.75 -14.23
CA ILE A 122 8.93 18.39 -14.79
C ILE A 122 7.94 17.48 -14.05
N GLN A 123 7.21 16.66 -14.79
CA GLN A 123 6.32 15.68 -14.19
C GLN A 123 7.14 14.57 -13.50
N ALA A 124 6.89 14.35 -12.20
CA ALA A 124 7.42 13.20 -11.45
C ALA A 124 6.67 11.90 -11.78
N PHE A 125 6.46 11.62 -13.06
CA PHE A 125 5.58 10.55 -13.52
C PHE A 125 6.33 9.59 -14.46
N SER A 126 6.76 8.46 -13.91
CA SER A 126 7.52 7.40 -14.57
C SER A 126 6.99 6.02 -14.18
N PHE A 127 7.56 4.94 -14.73
CA PHE A 127 7.22 3.59 -14.28
C PHE A 127 7.47 3.37 -12.79
N ALA A 128 8.59 3.89 -12.26
CA ALA A 128 8.92 3.68 -10.86
C ALA A 128 7.94 4.40 -9.94
N SER A 129 7.64 5.69 -10.20
CA SER A 129 6.70 6.45 -9.37
C SER A 129 5.26 5.92 -9.49
N LEU A 130 4.87 5.37 -10.65
CA LEU A 130 3.61 4.65 -10.81
C LEU A 130 3.55 3.39 -9.94
N VAL A 131 4.61 2.58 -9.94
CA VAL A 131 4.70 1.40 -9.05
C VAL A 131 4.57 1.82 -7.60
N THR A 132 5.22 2.93 -7.19
CA THR A 132 5.08 3.50 -5.84
C THR A 132 3.63 3.87 -5.55
N ILE A 133 2.97 4.64 -6.42
CA ILE A 133 1.56 5.06 -6.26
C ILE A 133 0.67 3.83 -6.04
N PHE A 134 0.75 2.83 -6.92
CA PHE A 134 -0.08 1.64 -6.80
C PHE A 134 0.24 0.84 -5.55
N SER A 135 1.52 0.69 -5.20
CA SER A 135 1.91 -0.04 -4.01
C SER A 135 1.38 0.60 -2.72
N VAL A 136 1.31 1.93 -2.65
CA VAL A 136 0.70 2.66 -1.53
C VAL A 136 -0.80 2.43 -1.48
N LEU A 137 -1.50 2.55 -2.62
CA LEU A 137 -2.96 2.37 -2.70
C LEU A 137 -3.37 0.92 -2.37
N ILE A 138 -2.68 -0.07 -2.93
CA ILE A 138 -2.88 -1.48 -2.61
C ILE A 138 -2.55 -1.73 -1.13
N GLY A 139 -1.50 -1.08 -0.61
CA GLY A 139 -1.11 -1.13 0.79
C GLY A 139 -2.22 -0.66 1.72
N ASN A 140 -2.99 0.37 1.35
CA ASN A 140 -4.14 0.83 2.13
C ASN A 140 -5.22 -0.25 2.23
N VAL A 141 -5.56 -0.90 1.11
CA VAL A 141 -6.59 -1.95 1.10
C VAL A 141 -6.13 -3.18 1.88
N ALA A 142 -4.90 -3.65 1.60
CA ALA A 142 -4.30 -4.78 2.31
C ALA A 142 -4.16 -4.49 3.81
N GLY A 143 -3.77 -3.27 4.17
CA GLY A 143 -3.64 -2.78 5.53
C GLY A 143 -4.97 -2.79 6.27
N LEU A 144 -6.03 -2.20 5.71
CA LEU A 144 -7.37 -2.21 6.32
C LEU A 144 -7.86 -3.64 6.59
N MET A 145 -7.69 -4.53 5.62
CA MET A 145 -8.06 -5.93 5.79
C MET A 145 -7.24 -6.64 6.87
N PHE A 146 -5.94 -6.35 6.92
CA PHE A 146 -5.03 -6.87 7.93
C PHE A 146 -5.45 -6.45 9.35
N ILE A 147 -5.82 -5.18 9.54
CA ILE A 147 -6.21 -4.66 10.86
C ILE A 147 -7.69 -4.85 11.18
N ASN A 148 -8.52 -5.28 10.23
CA ASN A 148 -9.94 -5.49 10.49
C ASN A 148 -10.14 -6.51 11.64
N LYS A 149 -10.97 -6.10 12.61
CA LYS A 149 -11.33 -6.90 13.79
C LYS A 149 -12.64 -7.67 13.59
N ASP A 150 -13.43 -7.27 12.61
CA ASP A 150 -14.84 -7.58 12.65
C ASP A 150 -15.17 -8.90 11.94
N LYS A 151 -15.46 -9.93 12.74
CA LYS A 151 -16.02 -11.19 12.27
C LYS A 151 -17.48 -11.02 11.81
N ASN A 152 -18.16 -9.94 12.25
CA ASN A 152 -19.61 -9.75 12.11
C ASN A 152 -20.00 -8.78 10.99
N LEU A 153 -19.10 -7.89 10.52
CA LEU A 153 -19.36 -7.07 9.33
C LEU A 153 -19.59 -7.92 8.07
N MET A 154 -19.06 -9.15 8.03
CA MET A 154 -19.36 -10.08 6.94
C MET A 154 -20.71 -10.78 7.10
N ALA A 155 -21.14 -11.12 8.33
CA ALA A 155 -22.42 -11.80 8.61
C ALA A 155 -23.67 -11.06 8.09
N LYS A 156 -23.51 -9.77 7.77
CA LYS A 156 -24.54 -8.92 7.19
C LYS A 156 -24.78 -9.16 5.68
N TYR A 157 -23.90 -9.91 5.01
CA TYR A 157 -24.03 -10.23 3.58
C TYR A 157 -24.49 -11.69 3.37
N PRO A 158 -25.46 -11.97 2.47
CA PRO A 158 -26.09 -13.29 2.32
C PRO A 158 -25.10 -14.44 2.06
N TRP A 159 -24.04 -14.20 1.29
CA TRP A 159 -23.04 -15.21 0.95
C TRP A 159 -22.14 -15.63 2.14
N SER A 160 -22.08 -14.83 3.21
CA SER A 160 -21.28 -15.15 4.40
C SER A 160 -21.99 -16.07 5.39
N GLN A 161 -23.32 -16.20 5.29
CA GLN A 161 -24.12 -16.99 6.23
C GLN A 161 -23.78 -18.48 6.16
N ASN A 162 -23.40 -18.98 4.98
CA ASN A 162 -22.93 -20.34 4.78
C ASN A 162 -21.61 -20.64 5.52
N TYR A 163 -20.72 -19.65 5.66
CA TYR A 163 -19.48 -19.80 6.41
C TYR A 163 -19.71 -19.75 7.93
N VAL A 164 -20.67 -18.93 8.38
CA VAL A 164 -21.07 -18.85 9.80
C VAL A 164 -21.84 -20.12 10.24
N SER A 165 -22.67 -20.70 9.37
CA SER A 165 -23.42 -21.93 9.68
C SER A 165 -22.48 -23.14 9.79
N ASN A 166 -21.49 -23.26 8.91
CA ASN A 166 -20.49 -24.32 8.94
C ASN A 166 -19.56 -24.22 10.17
N ALA A 167 -19.25 -23.01 10.63
CA ALA A 167 -18.50 -22.77 11.87
C ALA A 167 -19.29 -23.10 13.15
N LYS A 168 -20.63 -23.08 13.10
CA LYS A 168 -21.48 -23.53 14.22
C LYS A 168 -21.62 -25.05 14.28
N LYS A 169 -21.62 -25.73 13.13
CA LYS A 169 -21.70 -27.20 13.07
C LYS A 169 -20.45 -27.90 13.59
N THR A 170 -19.28 -27.28 13.50
CA THR A 170 -18.00 -27.82 14.00
C THR A 170 -17.81 -27.68 15.52
N LYS A 171 -18.80 -27.10 16.23
CA LYS A 171 -18.79 -26.95 17.70
C LYS A 171 -19.82 -27.85 18.42
N ARG A 172 -20.49 -28.74 17.71
CA ARG A 172 -21.26 -29.85 18.28
C ARG A 172 -20.51 -31.14 18.01
#